data_AF-A0A183BNJ0-F1
#
_entry.id   AF-A0A183BNJ0-F1
#
_cell.length_a   1.000
_cell.length_b   1.000
_cell.length_c   1.000
_cell.angle_alpha   90.00
_cell.angle_beta   90.00
_cell.angle_gamma   90.00
#
_symmetry.space_group_name_H-M   'P 1'
#
loop_
_entity.id
_entity.type
_entity.pdbx_description
1 polymer ?
#
loop_
_entity_poly.entity_id
_entity_poly.type
_entity_poly.pdbx_seq_one_letter_code
_entity_poly.pdbx_strand_id
1 'polypeptide(L)'
;MEDNQRRTSFVGTTYWMAPEVILCETSKDHPYGCKADIWSLGITCIEMAQTEPPHHNMQPNRVVFRVQSADPPTLLQPNEWSQQFNNFLNRCLVKNMDERWDVAQLLTHPFICAADDPRPIVRLVRERRMVDDTDMADYNDEDATLNGLDPDIFLQH
;
A
#
# COMPACT_ATOMS: atom_id res chain seq x y z
N MET A 1 -28.43 -13.20 -24.93
CA MET A 1 -28.56 -13.02 -23.47
C MET A 1 -27.19 -13.28 -22.92
N GLU A 2 -26.54 -12.23 -22.43
CA GLU A 2 -25.15 -12.23 -21.99
C GLU A 2 -25.00 -13.09 -20.74
N ASP A 3 -24.25 -14.18 -20.86
CA ASP A 3 -23.77 -14.93 -19.71
C ASP A 3 -22.67 -14.12 -19.03
N ASN A 4 -23.12 -13.40 -18.00
CA ASN A 4 -22.41 -12.97 -16.81
C ASN A 4 -20.90 -13.22 -16.87
N GLN A 5 -20.17 -12.22 -17.34
CA GLN A 5 -18.73 -12.16 -17.24
C GLN A 5 -18.34 -12.14 -15.76
N ARG A 6 -18.30 -13.34 -15.15
CA ARG A 6 -17.58 -13.58 -13.91
C ARG A 6 -16.14 -13.23 -14.21
N ARG A 7 -15.75 -12.00 -13.87
CA ARG A 7 -14.35 -11.64 -13.75
C ARG A 7 -13.78 -12.54 -12.66
N THR A 8 -13.13 -13.62 -13.06
CA THR A 8 -12.27 -14.47 -12.22
C THR A 8 -10.94 -13.76 -11.92
N SER A 9 -10.95 -12.42 -11.85
CA SER A 9 -9.74 -11.63 -11.67
C SER A 9 -9.30 -11.76 -10.22
N PHE A 10 -8.39 -12.71 -10.05
CA PHE A 10 -7.41 -12.93 -9.02
C PHE A 10 -6.50 -11.70 -8.72
N VAL A 11 -7.00 -10.48 -8.92
CA VAL A 11 -6.18 -9.26 -9.01
C VAL A 11 -6.75 -8.19 -8.09
N GLY A 12 -5.95 -7.85 -7.08
CA GLY A 12 -6.18 -6.81 -6.09
C GLY A 12 -6.31 -7.39 -4.69
N THR A 13 -5.35 -7.06 -3.80
CA THR A 13 -5.40 -7.29 -2.34
C THR A 13 -4.82 -8.60 -1.76
N THR A 14 -4.36 -9.59 -2.54
CA THR A 14 -3.77 -10.82 -1.92
C THR A 14 -2.50 -10.57 -1.11
N TYR A 15 -1.73 -9.52 -1.45
CA TYR A 15 -0.45 -9.22 -0.80
C TYR A 15 -0.59 -8.78 0.67
N TRP A 16 -1.75 -8.25 1.06
CA TRP A 16 -2.06 -7.81 2.42
C TRP A 16 -2.85 -8.85 3.21
N MET A 17 -3.28 -9.95 2.59
CA MET A 17 -4.13 -10.94 3.26
C MET A 17 -3.37 -11.69 4.36
N ALA A 18 -4.02 -11.81 5.51
CA ALA A 18 -3.52 -12.62 6.62
C ALA A 18 -3.58 -14.13 6.27
N PRO A 19 -2.70 -14.97 6.86
CA PRO A 19 -2.68 -16.40 6.60
C PRO A 19 -4.05 -17.05 6.81
N GLU A 20 -4.75 -16.70 7.89
CA GLU A 20 -6.05 -17.25 8.21
C GLU A 20 -7.11 -16.89 7.15
N VAL A 21 -7.09 -15.67 6.59
CA VAL A 21 -8.05 -15.25 5.56
C VAL A 21 -7.86 -16.08 4.30
N ILE A 22 -6.60 -16.32 3.91
CA ILE A 22 -6.23 -17.17 2.77
C ILE A 22 -6.74 -18.61 3.00
N LEU A 23 -6.58 -19.16 4.20
CA LEU A 23 -7.11 -20.50 4.52
C LEU A 23 -8.64 -20.54 4.43
N CYS A 24 -9.33 -19.50 4.92
CA CYS A 24 -10.79 -19.45 4.96
C CYS A 24 -11.42 -19.31 3.57
N GLU A 25 -10.79 -18.57 2.66
CA GLU A 25 -11.22 -18.52 1.26
C GLU A 25 -11.11 -19.89 0.58
N THR A 26 -10.18 -20.74 1.04
CA THR A 26 -10.06 -22.13 0.59
C THR A 26 -10.92 -23.12 1.39
N SER A 27 -11.49 -22.74 2.54
CA SER A 27 -12.23 -23.61 3.46
C SER A 27 -13.19 -22.80 4.34
N LYS A 28 -14.51 -22.93 4.12
CA LYS A 28 -15.57 -22.05 4.67
C LYS A 28 -15.80 -22.11 6.20
N ASP A 29 -14.97 -22.81 6.95
CA ASP A 29 -15.26 -23.20 8.34
C ASP A 29 -14.63 -22.29 9.41
N HIS A 30 -13.96 -21.19 9.04
CA HIS A 30 -13.43 -20.20 9.99
C HIS A 30 -13.77 -18.77 9.56
N PRO A 31 -14.54 -18.01 10.36
CA PRO A 31 -14.68 -16.57 10.14
C PRO A 31 -13.40 -15.85 10.60
N TYR A 32 -12.84 -15.00 9.74
CA TYR A 32 -11.71 -14.14 10.10
C TYR A 32 -12.14 -13.08 11.13
N GLY A 33 -11.28 -12.81 12.10
CA GLY A 33 -11.50 -11.80 13.14
C GLY A 33 -10.79 -10.48 12.85
N CYS A 34 -10.97 -9.50 13.74
CA CYS A 34 -10.32 -8.18 13.67
C CYS A 34 -8.77 -8.24 13.64
N LYS A 35 -8.17 -9.35 14.07
CA LYS A 35 -6.72 -9.55 14.00
C LYS A 35 -6.21 -9.72 12.57
N ALA A 36 -7.05 -10.07 11.60
CA ALA A 36 -6.66 -10.08 10.19
C ALA A 36 -6.24 -8.66 9.72
N ASP A 37 -6.95 -7.62 10.17
CA ASP A 37 -6.62 -6.23 9.86
C ASP A 37 -5.26 -5.81 10.43
N ILE A 38 -4.85 -6.39 11.55
CA ILE A 38 -3.53 -6.14 12.16
C ILE A 38 -2.40 -6.70 11.29
N TRP A 39 -2.61 -7.84 10.63
CA TRP A 39 -1.66 -8.34 9.66
C TRP A 39 -1.57 -7.40 8.45
N SER A 40 -2.72 -7.02 7.88
CA SER A 40 -2.79 -6.08 6.76
C SER A 40 -2.09 -4.76 7.10
N LEU A 41 -2.27 -4.24 8.31
CA LEU A 41 -1.57 -3.06 8.82
C LEU A 41 -0.05 -3.25 8.80
N GLY A 42 0.45 -4.40 9.26
CA GLY A 42 1.88 -4.70 9.21
C GLY A 42 2.42 -4.69 7.78
N ILE A 43 1.66 -5.22 6.82
CA ILE A 43 2.03 -5.18 5.40
C ILE A 43 2.01 -3.73 4.87
N THR A 44 0.98 -2.95 5.17
CA THR A 44 0.90 -1.52 4.81
C THR A 44 2.05 -0.72 5.42
N CYS A 45 2.50 -1.04 6.63
CA CYS A 45 3.68 -0.41 7.22
C CYS A 45 4.96 -0.71 6.43
N ILE A 46 5.15 -1.95 5.97
CA ILE A 46 6.29 -2.28 5.08
C ILE A 46 6.16 -1.53 3.75
N GLU A 47 4.97 -1.49 3.17
CA GLU A 47 4.70 -0.75 1.94
C GLU A 47 5.00 0.76 2.10
N MET A 48 4.58 1.40 3.19
CA MET A 48 4.90 2.81 3.44
C MET A 48 6.42 3.03 3.59
N ALA A 49 7.13 2.04 4.14
CA ALA A 49 8.58 2.11 4.33
C ALA A 49 9.35 1.86 3.02
N GLN A 50 8.82 1.03 2.12
CA GLN A 50 9.54 0.52 0.95
C GLN A 50 8.86 0.82 -0.39
N THR A 51 7.80 1.62 -0.39
CA THR A 51 6.92 1.96 -1.52
C THR A 51 6.09 0.81 -2.10
N GLU A 52 6.40 -0.43 -1.75
CA GLU A 52 5.75 -1.63 -2.27
C GLU A 52 5.56 -2.68 -1.17
N PRO A 53 4.47 -3.47 -1.21
CA PRO A 53 4.29 -4.56 -0.26
C PRO A 53 5.32 -5.69 -0.49
N PRO A 54 5.54 -6.56 0.50
CA PRO A 54 6.34 -7.76 0.32
C PRO A 54 5.84 -8.57 -0.87
N HIS A 55 6.78 -9.04 -1.68
CA HIS A 55 6.51 -9.91 -2.83
C HIS A 55 5.65 -9.26 -3.94
N HIS A 56 5.56 -7.93 -4.06
CA HIS A 56 4.78 -7.25 -5.11
C HIS A 56 5.06 -7.76 -6.54
N ASN A 57 6.29 -8.19 -6.84
CA ASN A 57 6.70 -8.73 -8.14
C ASN A 57 6.35 -10.20 -8.36
N MET A 58 5.78 -10.87 -7.36
CA MET A 58 5.42 -12.28 -7.39
C MET A 58 3.98 -12.44 -7.88
N GLN A 59 3.74 -13.48 -8.69
CA GLN A 59 2.38 -13.85 -9.08
C GLN A 59 1.54 -14.16 -7.84
N PRO A 60 0.29 -13.68 -7.73
CA PRO A 60 -0.42 -13.73 -6.46
C PRO A 60 -0.67 -15.16 -5.93
N ASN A 61 -0.70 -16.18 -6.79
CA ASN A 61 -0.87 -17.59 -6.39
C ASN A 61 0.35 -18.09 -5.60
N ARG A 62 1.54 -17.59 -5.95
CA ARG A 62 2.77 -17.91 -5.23
C ARG A 62 2.86 -17.14 -3.91
N VAL A 63 2.28 -15.94 -3.84
CA VAL A 63 2.20 -15.16 -2.59
C VAL A 63 1.36 -15.87 -1.56
N VAL A 64 0.20 -16.41 -1.95
CA VAL A 64 -0.66 -17.26 -1.11
C VAL A 64 0.15 -18.39 -0.46
N PHE A 65 0.89 -19.15 -1.25
CA PHE A 65 1.74 -20.23 -0.75
C PHE A 65 2.85 -19.73 0.18
N ARG A 66 3.50 -18.61 -0.18
CA ARG A 66 4.55 -17.97 0.62
C ARG A 66 4.05 -17.57 2.00
N VAL A 67 2.90 -16.90 2.09
CA VAL A 67 2.29 -16.47 3.35
C VAL A 67 1.99 -17.66 4.26
N GLN A 68 1.54 -18.79 3.70
CA GLN A 68 1.28 -20.00 4.48
C GLN A 68 2.57 -20.71 4.95
N SER A 69 3.59 -20.81 4.09
CA SER A 69 4.73 -21.72 4.29
C SER A 69 6.03 -21.06 4.79
N ALA A 70 6.30 -19.80 4.44
CA ALA A 70 7.56 -19.11 4.77
C ALA A 70 7.42 -18.27 6.04
N ASP A 71 8.55 -17.84 6.63
CA ASP A 71 8.51 -16.91 7.76
C ASP A 71 7.78 -15.60 7.40
N PRO A 72 7.18 -14.91 8.39
CA PRO A 72 6.54 -13.62 8.16
C PRO A 72 7.50 -12.62 7.49
N PRO A 73 6.98 -11.73 6.63
CA PRO A 73 7.82 -10.76 5.95
C PRO A 73 8.45 -9.78 6.93
N THR A 74 9.68 -9.38 6.66
CA THR A 74 10.39 -8.32 7.37
C THR A 74 10.80 -7.23 6.39
N LEU A 75 11.29 -6.11 6.90
CA LEU A 75 11.90 -5.08 6.06
C LEU A 75 13.12 -5.64 5.32
N LEU A 76 13.37 -5.17 4.09
CA LEU A 76 14.53 -5.61 3.28
C LEU A 76 15.86 -5.24 3.93
N GLN A 77 15.91 -4.08 4.58
CA GLN A 77 17.09 -3.56 5.27
C GLN A 77 16.73 -3.17 6.72
N PRO A 78 16.51 -4.13 7.64
CA PRO A 78 16.02 -3.85 9.00
C PRO A 78 16.88 -2.82 9.78
N ASN A 79 18.18 -2.76 9.49
CA ASN A 79 19.14 -1.87 10.13
C ASN A 79 18.99 -0.39 9.74
N GLU A 80 18.31 -0.08 8.63
CA GLU A 80 17.99 1.30 8.24
C GLU A 80 16.80 1.87 9.03
N TRP A 81 16.11 1.03 9.78
CA TRP A 81 14.90 1.36 10.51
C TRP A 81 15.08 1.24 12.01
N SER A 82 14.28 1.99 12.76
CA SER A 82 14.36 1.94 14.22
C SER A 82 14.03 0.53 14.75
N GLN A 83 14.71 0.14 15.83
CA GLN A 83 14.43 -1.14 16.49
C GLN A 83 12.96 -1.23 16.95
N GLN A 84 12.38 -0.09 17.32
CA GLN A 84 10.97 0.01 17.69
C GLN A 84 10.04 -0.26 16.51
N PHE A 85 10.34 0.24 15.31
CA PHE A 85 9.53 -0.04 14.13
C PHE A 85 9.62 -1.53 13.75
N ASN A 86 10.83 -2.10 13.73
CA ASN A 86 11.01 -3.54 13.52
C ASN A 86 10.24 -4.37 14.56
N ASN A 87 10.26 -3.97 15.83
CA ASN A 87 9.52 -4.67 16.88
C ASN A 87 8.00 -4.57 16.69
N PHE A 88 7.50 -3.40 16.30
CA PHE A 88 6.09 -3.18 16.00
C PHE A 88 5.62 -4.11 14.88
N LEU A 89 6.38 -4.19 13.77
CA LEU A 89 6.09 -5.11 12.66
C LEU A 89 6.03 -6.57 13.14
N ASN A 90 6.96 -6.99 14.00
CA ASN A 90 6.96 -8.36 14.57
C ASN A 90 5.74 -8.65 15.46
N ARG A 91 5.06 -7.63 16.00
CA ARG A 91 3.78 -7.82 16.73
C ARG A 91 2.58 -7.92 15.80
N CYS A 92 2.62 -7.21 14.67
CA CYS A 92 1.58 -7.25 13.65
C CYS A 92 1.64 -8.54 12.80
N LEU A 93 2.84 -8.94 12.38
CA LEU A 93 3.08 -10.01 11.41
C LEU A 93 3.33 -11.36 12.10
N VAL A 94 2.41 -11.77 12.96
CA VAL A 94 2.43 -13.09 13.62
C VAL A 94 1.42 -14.01 12.94
N LYS A 95 1.85 -15.18 12.48
CA LYS A 95 0.96 -16.13 11.79
C LYS A 95 -0.13 -16.67 12.69
N ASN A 96 0.24 -17.06 13.91
CA ASN A 96 -0.73 -17.53 14.90
C ASN A 96 -1.59 -16.35 15.38
N MET A 97 -2.89 -16.40 15.09
CA MET A 97 -3.84 -15.35 15.47
C MET A 97 -3.93 -15.15 16.98
N ASP A 98 -3.74 -16.21 17.77
CA ASP A 98 -3.83 -16.13 19.24
C ASP A 98 -2.63 -15.37 19.83
N GLU A 99 -1.46 -15.48 19.19
CA GLU A 99 -0.22 -14.81 19.58
C GLU A 99 -0.08 -13.40 18.98
N ARG A 100 -0.77 -13.14 17.86
CA ARG A 100 -0.82 -11.80 17.25
C ARG A 100 -1.45 -10.83 18.22
N TRP A 101 -0.78 -9.71 18.46
CA TRP A 101 -1.28 -8.68 19.37
C TRP A 101 -2.61 -8.12 18.86
N ASP A 102 -3.49 -7.73 19.78
CA ASP A 102 -4.70 -6.99 19.47
C ASP A 102 -4.44 -5.47 19.38
N VAL A 103 -5.46 -4.72 18.98
CA VAL A 103 -5.38 -3.26 18.82
C VAL A 103 -5.04 -2.56 20.13
N ALA A 104 -5.64 -2.99 21.25
CA ALA A 104 -5.39 -2.37 22.55
C ALA A 104 -3.93 -2.54 22.97
N GLN A 105 -3.35 -3.71 22.73
CA GLN A 105 -1.94 -3.98 22.95
C GLN A 105 -1.04 -3.15 22.02
N LEU A 106 -1.35 -3.07 20.72
CA LEU A 106 -0.56 -2.28 19.76
C LEU A 106 -0.54 -0.78 20.08
N LEU A 107 -1.65 -0.23 20.59
CA LEU A 107 -1.72 1.16 21.02
C LEU A 107 -0.80 1.48 22.21
N THR A 108 -0.36 0.46 22.96
CA THR A 108 0.63 0.63 24.04
C THR A 108 2.08 0.51 23.57
N HIS A 109 2.31 0.14 22.29
CA HIS A 109 3.63 -0.12 21.78
C HIS A 109 4.47 1.18 21.66
N PRO A 110 5.76 1.19 22.07
CA PRO A 110 6.58 2.41 22.06
C PRO A 110 6.65 3.15 20.72
N PHE A 111 6.65 2.41 19.60
CA PHE A 111 6.60 2.99 18.25
C PHE A 111 5.38 3.89 18.02
N ILE A 112 4.21 3.49 18.54
CA ILE A 112 2.96 4.26 18.39
C ILE A 112 2.89 5.36 19.44
N CYS A 113 3.26 5.05 20.69
CA CYS A 113 3.27 6.05 21.76
C CYS A 113 4.20 7.24 21.51
N ALA A 114 5.25 7.05 20.69
CA ALA A 114 6.18 8.10 20.29
C ALA A 114 5.65 9.01 19.15
N ALA A 115 4.51 8.68 18.55
CA ALA A 115 3.94 9.42 17.42
C ALA A 115 2.93 10.49 17.88
N ASP A 116 3.40 11.49 18.63
CA ASP A 116 2.58 12.59 19.16
C ASP A 116 2.61 13.88 18.32
N ASP A 117 3.50 13.93 17.31
CA ASP A 117 3.69 15.09 16.45
C ASP A 117 3.07 14.90 15.05
N PRO A 118 2.02 15.65 14.68
CA PRO A 118 1.41 15.56 13.35
C PRO A 118 2.21 16.34 12.28
N ARG A 119 3.20 17.17 12.64
CA ARG A 119 3.91 18.04 11.70
C ARG A 119 4.55 17.30 10.52
N PRO A 120 5.16 16.10 10.67
CA PRO A 120 5.71 15.37 9.53
C PRO A 120 4.67 15.06 8.46
N ILE A 121 3.48 14.61 8.86
CA ILE A 121 2.39 14.32 7.92
C ILE A 121 1.86 15.61 7.27
N VAL A 122 1.66 16.67 8.07
CA VAL A 122 1.21 17.98 7.56
C VAL A 122 2.19 18.52 6.52
N ARG A 123 3.50 18.35 6.76
CA ARG A 123 4.54 18.73 5.82
C ARG A 123 4.43 17.96 4.50
N LEU A 124 4.33 16.63 4.55
CA LEU A 124 4.19 15.80 3.35
C LEU A 124 2.94 16.16 2.53
N VAL A 125 1.81 16.41 3.18
CA VAL A 125 0.57 16.84 2.51
C VAL A 125 0.75 18.20 1.81
N ARG A 126 1.47 19.13 2.43
CA ARG A 126 1.76 20.45 1.83
C ARG A 126 2.71 20.33 0.64
N GLU A 127 3.78 19.56 0.79
CA GLU A 127 4.75 19.31 -0.29
C GLU A 127 4.04 18.72 -1.51
N ARG A 128 3.14 17.76 -1.33
CA ARG A 128 2.37 17.18 -2.44
C ARG A 128 1.48 18.21 -3.14
N ARG A 129 0.79 19.08 -2.41
CA ARG A 129 -0.07 20.13 -2.99
C ARG A 129 0.73 21.15 -3.82
N MET A 130 1.90 21.54 -3.34
CA MET A 130 2.76 22.48 -4.06
C MET A 130 3.24 21.91 -5.40
N VAL A 131 3.53 20.61 -5.47
CA VAL A 131 3.89 19.93 -6.71
C VAL A 131 2.71 19.94 -7.69
N ASP A 132 1.50 19.64 -7.23
CA ASP A 132 0.30 19.66 -8.08
C ASP A 132 0.02 21.09 -8.62
N ASP A 133 0.29 22.14 -7.84
CA ASP A 133 0.14 23.53 -8.27
C ASP A 133 1.21 23.96 -9.30
N THR A 134 2.46 23.48 -9.17
CA THR A 134 3.53 23.76 -10.13
C THR A 134 3.34 23.02 -11.45
N ASP A 135 2.90 21.77 -11.41
CA ASP A 135 2.65 20.97 -12.63
C ASP A 135 1.51 21.59 -13.47
N MET A 136 0.54 22.26 -12.83
CA MET A 136 -0.53 23.02 -13.50
C MET A 136 -0.05 24.36 -14.06
N ALA A 137 0.97 24.98 -13.47
CA ALA A 137 1.53 26.22 -13.98
C ALA A 137 2.36 26.00 -15.24
N ASP A 138 3.15 24.92 -15.29
CA ASP A 138 3.96 24.55 -16.46
C ASP A 138 3.10 24.12 -17.67
N TYR A 139 1.86 23.70 -17.46
CA TYR A 139 0.92 23.35 -18.54
C TYR A 139 0.26 24.56 -19.22
N ASN A 140 0.27 25.75 -18.61
CA ASN A 140 -0.39 26.95 -19.14
C ASN A 140 0.56 27.88 -19.94
N ASP A 141 1.83 27.51 -20.09
CA ASP A 141 2.83 28.29 -20.85
C ASP A 141 3.11 27.70 -22.26
N GLU A 142 2.72 26.45 -22.55
CA GLU A 142 2.94 25.85 -23.88
C GLU A 142 1.79 26.11 -24.90
N ASP A 143 0.59 26.45 -24.44
CA ASP A 143 -0.58 26.77 -25.27
C ASP A 143 -0.64 28.24 -25.72
N ALA A 144 0.26 29.10 -25.25
CA ALA A 144 0.36 30.51 -25.65
C ALA A 144 1.14 30.79 -26.96
N THR A 145 1.71 29.77 -27.63
CA THR A 145 2.55 29.99 -28.84
C THR A 145 1.91 29.58 -30.18
N LEU A 146 0.68 29.06 -30.21
CA LEU A 146 -0.04 28.76 -31.46
C LEU A 146 -1.07 29.85 -31.84
N ASN A 147 -0.63 31.11 -31.91
CA ASN A 147 -1.41 32.19 -32.56
C ASN A 147 -0.57 32.96 -33.59
N GLY A 148 0.39 32.28 -34.23
CA GLY A 148 1.32 32.86 -35.20
C GLY A 148 1.25 32.25 -36.61
N LEU A 149 0.09 31.77 -37.06
CA LEU A 149 -0.10 31.38 -38.47
C LEU A 149 -0.89 32.46 -39.21
N ASP A 150 -0.17 33.11 -40.13
CA ASP A 150 -0.65 34.15 -41.04
C ASP A 150 -1.88 33.66 -41.85
N PRO A 151 -3.05 34.32 -41.77
CA PRO A 151 -4.26 33.88 -42.46
C PRO A 151 -4.23 34.07 -43.98
N ASP A 152 -3.20 34.68 -44.57
CA ASP A 152 -3.18 35.02 -46.01
C ASP A 152 -2.39 34.06 -46.92
N ILE A 153 -2.13 32.81 -46.50
CA ILE A 153 -1.47 31.81 -47.37
C ILE A 153 -2.34 31.30 -48.54
N PHE A 154 -3.63 31.65 -48.62
CA PHE A 154 -4.53 31.16 -49.68
C PHE A 154 -5.06 32.24 -50.64
N LEU A 155 -4.23 33.21 -51.02
CA LEU A 155 -4.51 34.05 -52.20
C LEU A 155 -3.23 34.47 -52.95
N GLN A 156 -2.69 33.55 -53.76
CA GLN A 156 -2.09 33.91 -55.05
C GLN A 156 -1.89 32.68 -55.96
N HIS A 157 -2.70 32.68 -57.04
CA HIS A 157 -2.65 31.94 -58.30
C HIS A 157 -2.81 30.41 -58.34
#